data_AF-A0A821NIN2-F1
#
_entry.id   AF-A0A821NIN2-F1
#
_cell.length_a   1.000
_cell.length_b   1.000
_cell.length_c   1.000
_cell.angle_alpha   90.00
_cell.angle_beta   90.00
_cell.angle_gamma   90.00
#
_symmetry.space_group_name_H-M   'P 1'
#
loop_
_entity.id
_entity.type
_entity.pdbx_description
1 polymer ?
#
loop_
_entity_poly.entity_id
_entity_poly.type
_entity_poly.pdbx_seq_one_letter_code
_entity_poly.pdbx_strand_id
1 'polypeptide(L)'
;IVEHILFSLILEKQIKKQTKLFIRNMKFKIEDQLNALIKNRIKQQNCLIIQRLYFRDILSKLIEIENDLTLNSYEWLSLIKYEIDQNSRTENKIHFVQFSNRIHYNFEFIEPSSTFIISPMMERT
;
A
#
# COMPACT_ATOMS: atom_id res chain seq x y z
N ILE A 1 7.91 4.95 1.05
CA ILE A 1 7.38 5.29 -0.30
C ILE A 1 7.68 4.18 -1.31
N VAL A 2 8.95 3.84 -1.57
CA VAL A 2 9.32 2.80 -2.57
C VAL A 2 8.54 1.49 -2.37
N GLU A 3 8.45 0.98 -1.14
CA GLU A 3 7.70 -0.25 -0.87
C GLU A 3 6.18 -0.11 -1.10
N HIS A 4 5.59 1.07 -0.88
CA HIS A 4 4.17 1.31 -1.21
C HIS A 4 3.94 1.27 -2.72
N ILE A 5 4.84 1.90 -3.50
CA ILE A 5 4.79 1.85 -4.97
C ILE A 5 4.86 0.39 -5.44
N LEU A 6 5.85 -0.36 -4.96
CA LEU A 6 6.01 -1.77 -5.33
C LEU A 6 4.79 -2.60 -4.93
N PHE A 7 4.26 -2.39 -3.73
CA PHE A 7 3.06 -3.06 -3.23
C PHE A 7 1.85 -2.81 -4.14
N SER A 8 1.56 -1.55 -4.47
CA SER A 8 0.46 -1.18 -5.36
C SER A 8 0.64 -1.75 -6.77
N LEU A 9 1.82 -1.61 -7.37
CA LEU A 9 2.09 -2.12 -8.73
C LEU A 9 1.97 -3.65 -8.82
N ILE A 10 2.47 -4.36 -7.79
CA ILE A 10 2.36 -5.82 -7.72
C ILE A 10 0.89 -6.21 -7.60
N LEU A 11 0.12 -5.58 -6.72
CA LEU A 11 -1.30 -5.91 -6.56
C LEU A 11 -2.10 -5.63 -7.82
N GLU A 12 -1.91 -4.47 -8.45
CA GLU A 12 -2.59 -4.11 -9.70
C GLU A 12 -2.37 -5.17 -10.78
N LYS A 13 -1.12 -5.63 -10.94
CA LYS A 13 -0.75 -6.68 -11.88
C LYS A 13 -1.47 -8.00 -11.58
N GLN A 14 -1.70 -8.33 -10.32
CA GLN A 14 -2.30 -9.60 -9.91
C GLN A 14 -3.83 -9.54 -9.98
N ILE A 15 -4.43 -8.39 -9.70
CA ILE A 15 -5.85 -8.13 -9.93
C ILE A 15 -6.15 -8.26 -11.44
N LYS A 16 -5.32 -7.66 -12.31
CA LYS A 16 -5.42 -7.82 -13.79
C LYS A 16 -5.35 -9.28 -14.23
N LYS A 17 -4.53 -10.09 -13.56
CA LYS A 17 -4.35 -11.53 -13.84
C LYS A 17 -5.38 -12.43 -13.16
N GLN A 18 -6.26 -11.87 -12.31
CA GLN A 18 -7.21 -12.61 -11.48
C GLN A 18 -6.56 -13.72 -10.63
N THR A 19 -5.31 -13.54 -10.22
CA THR A 19 -4.52 -14.53 -9.49
C THR A 19 -4.78 -14.47 -7.98
N LYS A 20 -5.88 -15.09 -7.56
CA LYS A 20 -6.36 -15.14 -6.15
C LYS A 20 -5.35 -15.74 -5.16
N LEU A 21 -4.66 -16.80 -5.57
CA LEU A 21 -3.65 -17.47 -4.73
C LEU A 21 -2.49 -16.53 -4.36
N PHE A 22 -2.15 -15.58 -5.24
CA PHE A 22 -1.07 -14.65 -5.01
C PHE A 22 -1.38 -13.69 -3.85
N ILE A 23 -2.59 -13.11 -3.83
CA ILE A 23 -2.98 -12.13 -2.80
C ILE A 23 -2.93 -12.78 -1.41
N ARG A 24 -3.43 -14.02 -1.29
CA ARG A 24 -3.33 -14.80 -0.05
C ARG A 24 -1.88 -15.09 0.36
N ASN A 25 -1.05 -15.57 -0.56
CA ASN A 25 0.36 -15.83 -0.28
C ASN A 25 1.13 -14.56 0.12
N MET A 26 0.78 -13.42 -0.48
CA MET A 26 1.36 -12.13 -0.13
C MET A 26 0.95 -11.71 1.29
N LYS A 27 -0.30 -11.95 1.69
CA LYS A 27 -0.77 -11.68 3.06
C LYS A 27 0.02 -12.50 4.07
N PHE A 28 0.18 -13.80 3.85
CA PHE A 28 0.99 -14.66 4.73
C PHE A 28 2.43 -14.16 4.86
N LYS A 29 3.08 -13.77 3.75
CA LYS A 29 4.45 -13.21 3.81
C LYS A 29 4.52 -11.92 4.63
N ILE A 30 3.51 -11.05 4.56
CA ILE A 30 3.48 -9.83 5.35
C ILE A 30 3.25 -10.12 6.84
N GLU A 31 2.44 -11.12 7.16
CA GLU A 31 2.23 -11.58 8.54
C GLU A 31 3.51 -12.17 9.14
N ASP A 32 4.29 -12.94 8.36
CA ASP A 32 5.60 -13.42 8.78
C ASP A 32 6.59 -12.27 9.04
N GLN A 33 6.60 -11.26 8.16
CA GLN A 33 7.41 -10.06 8.36
C GLN A 33 6.99 -9.28 9.62
N LEU A 34 5.69 -9.13 9.87
CA LEU A 34 5.17 -8.51 11.09
C LEU A 34 5.64 -9.26 12.33
N ASN A 35 5.53 -10.59 12.33
CA ASN A 35 5.96 -11.43 13.45
C ASN A 35 7.46 -11.28 13.71
N ALA A 36 8.28 -11.19 12.66
CA ALA A 36 9.71 -10.94 12.79
C ALA A 36 10.01 -9.55 13.38
N LEU A 37 9.33 -8.49 12.88
CA LEU A 37 9.48 -7.12 13.39
C LEU A 37 9.03 -6.99 14.85
N ILE A 38 7.94 -7.65 15.23
CA ILE A 38 7.41 -7.64 16.61
C ILE A 38 8.35 -8.38 17.56
N LYS A 39 8.96 -9.51 17.13
CA LYS A 39 9.94 -10.26 17.95
C LYS A 39 11.21 -9.46 18.18
N ASN A 40 11.66 -8.70 17.17
CA ASN A 40 12.89 -7.91 17.22
C ASN A 40 12.69 -6.50 17.81
N ARG A 41 11.83 -6.32 18.85
CA ARG A 41 11.38 -5.01 19.43
C ARG A 41 12.48 -3.93 19.58
N ILE A 42 12.81 -3.25 18.48
CA ILE A 42 13.67 -2.08 18.45
C ILE A 42 12.77 -0.87 18.22
N LYS A 43 12.81 0.09 19.14
CA LYS A 43 11.95 1.31 19.15
C LYS A 43 11.93 2.08 17.81
N GLN A 44 12.93 1.88 16.95
CA GLN A 44 13.08 2.56 15.66
C GLN A 44 12.30 1.92 14.50
N GLN A 45 11.62 0.79 14.70
CA GLN A 45 10.88 0.09 13.61
C GLN A 45 9.36 0.32 13.62
N ASN A 46 8.84 1.22 14.45
CA ASN A 46 7.40 1.47 14.55
C ASN A 46 6.77 1.84 13.20
N CYS A 47 7.45 2.66 12.38
CA CYS A 47 6.97 3.04 11.06
C CYS A 47 6.83 1.83 10.12
N LEU A 48 7.78 0.89 10.16
CA LEU A 48 7.74 -0.34 9.39
C LEU A 48 6.63 -1.29 9.87
N ILE A 49 6.43 -1.39 11.19
CA ILE A 49 5.33 -2.19 11.75
C ILE A 49 3.99 -1.64 11.29
N ILE A 50 3.77 -0.32 11.42
CA ILE A 50 2.54 0.34 10.98
C ILE A 50 2.30 0.13 9.49
N GLN A 51 3.35 0.29 8.68
CA GLN A 51 3.26 0.05 7.24
C GLN A 51 2.88 -1.40 6.91
N ARG A 52 3.46 -2.38 7.61
CA ARG A 52 3.15 -3.79 7.37
C ARG A 52 1.75 -4.16 7.84
N LEU A 53 1.27 -3.57 8.95
CA LEU A 53 -0.13 -3.70 9.39
C LEU A 53 -1.08 -3.17 8.32
N TYR A 54 -0.78 -1.98 7.78
CA TYR A 54 -1.56 -1.37 6.70
C TYR A 54 -1.67 -2.30 5.48
N PHE A 55 -0.55 -2.84 5.00
CA PHE A 55 -0.56 -3.77 3.86
C PHE A 55 -1.35 -5.05 4.15
N ARG A 56 -1.22 -5.64 5.35
CA ARG A 56 -2.01 -6.81 5.75
C ARG A 56 -3.51 -6.51 5.72
N ASP A 57 -3.91 -5.35 6.21
CA ASP A 57 -5.32 -4.96 6.30
C ASP A 57 -5.94 -4.74 4.92
N ILE A 58 -5.20 -4.11 4.01
CA ILE A 58 -5.57 -4.02 2.59
C ILE A 58 -5.78 -5.42 2.00
N LEU A 59 -4.78 -6.29 2.14
CA LEU A 59 -4.86 -7.64 1.56
C LEU A 59 -6.04 -8.42 2.13
N SER A 60 -6.37 -8.24 3.41
CA SER A 60 -7.54 -8.86 4.04
C SER A 60 -8.83 -8.37 3.39
N LYS A 61 -9.02 -7.06 3.22
CA LYS A 61 -10.19 -6.49 2.53
C LYS A 61 -10.30 -7.01 1.09
N LEU A 62 -9.19 -7.07 0.35
CA LEU A 62 -9.18 -7.56 -1.03
C LEU A 62 -9.52 -9.06 -1.14
N ILE A 63 -9.15 -9.87 -0.14
CA ILE A 63 -9.51 -11.29 -0.09
C ILE A 63 -11.01 -11.48 0.18
N GLU A 64 -11.63 -10.63 1.01
CA GLU A 64 -13.07 -10.70 1.31
C GLU A 64 -13.93 -10.55 0.04
N ILE A 65 -13.50 -9.69 -0.88
CA ILE A 65 -14.20 -9.44 -2.14
C ILE A 65 -13.56 -10.13 -3.36
N GLU A 66 -12.70 -11.14 -3.17
CA GLU A 66 -11.81 -11.61 -4.25
C GLU A 66 -12.53 -12.13 -5.50
N ASN A 67 -13.78 -12.56 -5.37
CA ASN A 67 -14.58 -13.07 -6.47
C ASN A 67 -15.03 -11.94 -7.41
N ASP A 68 -15.27 -10.75 -6.85
CA ASP A 68 -15.76 -9.56 -7.56
C ASP A 68 -14.66 -8.49 -7.70
N LEU A 69 -13.43 -8.82 -7.28
CA LEU A 69 -12.30 -7.89 -7.27
C LEU A 69 -11.85 -7.56 -8.70
N THR A 70 -12.01 -6.29 -9.05
CA THR A 70 -11.54 -5.67 -10.29
C THR A 70 -10.79 -4.38 -9.97
N LEU A 71 -10.13 -3.78 -10.97
CA LEU A 71 -9.51 -2.45 -10.81
C LEU A 71 -10.53 -1.32 -10.64
N ASN A 72 -11.81 -1.58 -10.89
CA ASN A 72 -12.88 -0.61 -10.69
C ASN A 72 -13.62 -0.83 -9.37
N SER A 73 -13.26 -1.88 -8.61
CA SER A 73 -13.84 -2.13 -7.29
C SER A 73 -13.52 -0.96 -6.35
N TYR A 74 -14.51 -0.54 -5.57
CA TYR A 74 -14.38 0.55 -4.62
C TYR A 74 -13.21 0.32 -3.65
N GLU A 75 -13.03 -0.92 -3.20
CA GLU A 75 -11.98 -1.37 -2.30
C GLU A 75 -10.59 -1.17 -2.88
N TRP A 76 -10.43 -1.22 -4.21
CA TRP A 76 -9.16 -0.92 -4.88
C TRP A 76 -9.00 0.57 -5.16
N LEU A 77 -10.08 1.24 -5.57
CA LEU A 77 -10.05 2.67 -5.89
C LEU A 77 -9.79 3.54 -4.67
N SER A 78 -10.32 3.14 -3.51
CA SER A 78 -10.18 3.85 -2.24
C SER A 78 -8.79 3.74 -1.60
N LEU A 79 -7.94 2.83 -2.06
CA LEU A 79 -6.58 2.67 -1.52
C LEU A 79 -5.69 3.85 -1.92
N ILE A 80 -4.82 4.24 -0.99
CA ILE A 80 -3.71 5.14 -1.26
C ILE A 80 -2.69 4.40 -2.13
N LYS A 81 -2.55 4.83 -3.37
CA LYS A 81 -1.59 4.30 -4.35
C LYS A 81 -0.56 5.36 -4.70
N TYR A 82 0.60 4.91 -5.12
CA TYR A 82 1.65 5.78 -5.63
C TYR A 82 2.00 5.36 -7.06
N GLU A 83 2.00 6.33 -7.97
CA GLU A 83 2.32 6.13 -9.38
C GLU A 83 3.58 6.93 -9.73
N ILE A 84 4.41 6.35 -10.62
CA ILE A 84 5.58 7.03 -11.17
C ILE A 84 5.21 7.51 -12.57
N ASP A 85 5.32 8.81 -12.83
CA ASP A 85 5.13 9.36 -14.16
C ASP A 85 6.36 9.05 -15.03
N GLN A 86 6.23 8.02 -15.86
CA GLN A 86 7.28 7.58 -16.78
C GLN A 86 7.44 8.51 -18.00
N ASN A 87 6.52 9.46 -18.21
CA ASN A 87 6.56 10.36 -19.37
C ASN A 87 7.40 11.62 -19.12
N SER A 88 7.83 11.84 -17.88
CA SER A 88 8.70 12.95 -17.52
C SER A 88 10.14 12.66 -17.96
N ARG A 89 10.60 13.33 -19.02
CA ARG A 89 11.96 13.17 -19.57
C ARG A 89 13.08 13.66 -18.65
N THR A 90 12.75 14.42 -17.61
CA THR A 90 13.75 15.15 -16.82
C THR A 90 13.79 14.73 -15.34
N GLU A 91 12.68 14.25 -14.76
CA GLU A 91 12.64 13.81 -13.36
C GLU A 91 11.51 12.78 -13.14
N ASN A 92 11.76 11.68 -12.42
CA ASN A 92 10.70 10.75 -12.04
C ASN A 92 9.73 11.44 -11.07
N LYS A 93 8.62 11.99 -11.59
CA LYS A 93 7.57 12.58 -10.75
C LYS A 93 6.75 11.46 -10.13
N ILE A 94 6.57 11.51 -8.82
CA ILE A 94 5.73 10.57 -8.08
C ILE A 94 4.39 11.25 -7.82
N HIS A 95 3.31 10.53 -8.05
CA HIS A 95 1.97 10.98 -7.72
C HIS A 95 1.36 10.10 -6.64
N PHE A 96 0.68 10.75 -5.68
CA PHE A 96 -0.33 10.12 -4.85
C PHE A 96 -1.61 9.97 -5.67
N VAL A 97 -2.20 8.78 -5.66
CA VAL A 97 -3.44 8.47 -6.38
C VAL A 97 -4.42 7.77 -5.46
N GLN A 98 -5.61 8.35 -5.35
CA GLN A 98 -6.75 7.76 -4.64
C GLN A 98 -8.02 8.17 -5.38
N PHE A 99 -8.88 7.22 -5.72
CA PHE A 99 -9.98 7.44 -6.66
C PHE A 99 -9.51 8.14 -7.96
N SER A 100 -10.15 9.25 -8.33
CA SER A 100 -9.78 10.12 -9.46
C SER A 100 -8.81 11.23 -9.07
N ASN A 101 -8.45 11.35 -7.78
CA ASN A 101 -7.53 12.37 -7.31
C ASN A 101 -6.09 11.92 -7.61
N ARG A 102 -5.35 12.80 -8.29
CA ARG A 102 -3.93 12.63 -8.58
C ARG A 102 -3.18 13.85 -8.09
N ILE A 103 -2.38 13.70 -7.04
CA ILE A 103 -1.66 14.78 -6.37
C ILE A 103 -0.16 14.56 -6.56
N HIS A 104 0.58 15.61 -6.92
CA HIS A 104 2.03 15.55 -7.03
C HIS A 104 2.67 15.37 -5.64
N TYR A 105 3.56 14.40 -5.50
CA TYR A 105 4.32 14.22 -4.27
C TYR A 105 5.46 15.24 -4.22
N ASN A 106 5.34 16.21 -3.32
CA ASN A 106 6.43 17.14 -3.04
C ASN A 106 7.43 16.39 -2.14
N PHE A 107 8.66 16.19 -2.61
CA PHE A 107 9.74 15.51 -1.89
C PHE A 107 10.28 16.35 -0.72
N GLU A 108 9.39 16.92 0.08
CA GLU A 108 9.73 17.67 1.28
C GLU A 108 10.33 16.72 2.32
N PHE A 109 11.46 17.14 2.90
CA PHE A 109 12.05 16.42 4.01
C PHE A 109 11.18 16.63 5.24
N ILE A 110 10.62 15.54 5.77
CA ILE A 110 9.85 15.53 7.01
C ILE A 110 10.70 14.79 8.04
N GLU A 111 11.02 15.46 9.16
CA GLU A 111 11.70 14.81 10.28
C GLU A 111 10.91 13.59 10.75
N PRO A 112 11.58 12.50 11.18
CA PRO A 112 10.91 11.30 11.67
C PRO A 112 10.09 11.61 12.92
N SER A 113 8.83 11.93 12.71
CA SER A 113 7.81 12.15 13.73
C SER A 113 6.97 10.88 13.91
N SER A 114 6.02 10.90 14.84
CA SER A 114 5.09 9.79 15.07
C SER A 114 4.34 9.43 13.78
N THR A 115 4.62 8.25 13.22
CA THR A 115 3.84 7.70 12.12
C THR A 115 2.48 7.27 12.64
N PHE A 116 1.40 7.75 12.02
CA PHE A 116 0.03 7.41 12.41
C PHE A 116 -0.40 6.08 11.80
N ILE A 117 -1.24 5.34 12.52
CA ILE A 117 -1.92 4.15 11.99
C ILE A 117 -3.03 4.65 11.08
N ILE A 118 -2.92 4.37 9.77
CA ILE A 118 -3.97 4.69 8.80
C ILE A 118 -5.13 3.71 9.02
N SER A 119 -6.20 4.21 9.63
CA SER A 119 -7.44 3.44 9.78
C SER A 119 -8.38 3.64 8.58
N PRO A 120 -9.35 2.74 8.36
CA PRO A 120 -10.37 2.94 7.31
C PRO A 120 -11.16 4.25 7.46
N MET A 121 -11.29 4.80 8.67
CA MET A 121 -11.93 6.09 8.90
C MET A 121 -11.06 7.24 8.37
N MET A 122 -9.75 7.15 8.54
CA MET A 122 -8.79 8.13 8.02
C MET A 122 -8.63 8.05 6.50
N GLU A 123 -8.79 6.87 5.89
CA GLU A 123 -8.78 6.74 4.42
C GLU A 123 -9.97 7.45 3.74
N ARG A 124 -11.06 7.72 4.48
CA ARG A 124 -12.29 8.35 3.97
C ARG A 124 -12.28 9.87 4.07
N THR A 125 -11.45 10.44 4.94
CA THR A 125 -11.34 11.89 5.21
C THR A 125 -10.22 12.50 4.40
#